data_AF-A0A382UEE5-F1
#
_entry.id   AF-A0A382UEE5-F1
#
_cell.length_a   1.000
_cell.length_b   1.000
_cell.length_c   1.000
_cell.angle_alpha   90.00
_cell.angle_beta   90.00
_cell.angle_gamma   90.00
#
_symmetry.space_group_name_H-M   'P 1'
#
loop_
_entity.id
_entity.type
_entity.pdbx_description
1 polymer ?
#
loop_
_entity_poly.entity_id
_entity_poly.type
_entity_poly.pdbx_seq_one_letter_code
_entity_poly.pdbx_strand_id
1 'polypeptide(L)'
;MVITDTAKKNWNKVFHEYGNDDQYFIHSVNTSTESVLEVIQKHSFYKDFTINEIDTFEISQLAEKETRDYYLKLIRDLPNSNIFNGQSITDLLTINGRNYWWYLPISEKNIWVDKSIHRFYEIKKLQHILNIHKYDHMICNLSDAILQESFNQMAIQRIIQFTSLNPKHRITKWSFGTLMFCFKYFINASKAIIGLYIKKVFILNSIIKKKNNIA
;
A
#
# COMPACT_ATOMS: atom_id res chain seq x y z
N MET A 1 -16.43 -12.54 -4.38
CA MET A 1 -16.01 -11.56 -3.34
C MET A 1 -16.02 -10.15 -3.92
N VAL A 2 -16.47 -9.17 -3.14
CA VAL A 2 -16.48 -7.75 -3.47
C VAL A 2 -15.50 -7.02 -2.53
N ILE A 3 -14.58 -6.25 -3.09
CA ILE A 3 -13.60 -5.45 -2.35
C ILE A 3 -13.85 -3.96 -2.60
N THR A 4 -13.97 -3.16 -1.54
CA THR A 4 -14.22 -1.71 -1.65
C THR A 4 -13.46 -0.90 -0.60
N ASP A 5 -13.25 0.38 -0.87
CA ASP A 5 -12.77 1.37 0.11
C ASP A 5 -13.82 2.44 0.44
N THR A 6 -15.08 2.22 0.07
CA THR A 6 -16.14 3.19 0.32
C THR A 6 -17.52 2.55 0.34
N ALA A 7 -18.40 3.13 1.16
CA ALA A 7 -19.82 2.80 1.21
C ALA A 7 -20.64 3.51 0.12
N LYS A 8 -20.17 4.64 -0.43
CA LYS A 8 -20.97 5.59 -1.24
C LYS A 8 -20.97 5.34 -2.76
N LYS A 9 -20.60 4.15 -3.25
CA LYS A 9 -20.47 3.91 -4.70
C LYS A 9 -21.72 3.29 -5.31
N ASN A 10 -21.87 3.47 -6.62
CA ASN A 10 -22.98 2.95 -7.42
C ASN A 10 -22.91 1.42 -7.52
N TRP A 11 -23.42 0.75 -6.50
CA TRP A 11 -23.50 -0.70 -6.34
C TRP A 11 -24.26 -1.40 -7.45
N ASN A 12 -25.03 -0.66 -8.26
CA ASN A 12 -25.70 -1.20 -9.43
C ASN A 12 -24.70 -1.86 -10.38
N LYS A 13 -23.51 -1.28 -10.59
CA LYS A 13 -22.49 -1.92 -11.44
C LYS A 13 -21.93 -3.23 -10.88
N VAL A 14 -22.03 -3.44 -9.57
CA VAL A 14 -21.58 -4.68 -8.91
C VAL A 14 -22.66 -5.74 -9.02
N PHE A 15 -23.93 -5.40 -8.79
CA PHE A 15 -25.01 -6.37 -8.62
C PHE A 15 -25.91 -6.55 -9.86
N HIS A 16 -25.92 -5.62 -10.83
CA HIS A 16 -26.68 -5.81 -12.09
C HIS A 16 -26.01 -6.78 -13.07
N GLU A 17 -24.69 -6.90 -13.06
CA GLU A 17 -23.94 -7.65 -14.09
C GLU A 17 -23.89 -9.17 -13.82
N TYR A 18 -24.24 -9.63 -12.61
CA TYR A 18 -23.91 -10.99 -12.17
C TYR A 18 -25.10 -11.89 -11.74
N GLY A 19 -26.35 -11.44 -11.83
CA GLY A 19 -27.53 -12.32 -11.74
C GLY A 19 -28.01 -12.64 -10.31
N ASN A 20 -29.23 -13.19 -10.21
CA ASN A 20 -30.07 -13.17 -9.01
C ASN A 20 -29.76 -14.24 -7.93
N ASP A 21 -28.82 -15.16 -8.14
CA ASP A 21 -28.56 -16.29 -7.22
C ASP A 21 -27.21 -16.21 -6.48
N ASP A 22 -26.52 -15.07 -6.56
CA ASP A 22 -25.15 -14.94 -6.05
C ASP A 22 -25.10 -14.55 -4.57
N GLN A 23 -24.44 -15.39 -3.78
CA GLN A 23 -23.94 -15.03 -2.47
C GLN A 23 -22.70 -14.15 -2.61
N TYR A 24 -22.78 -12.90 -2.16
CA TYR A 24 -21.65 -11.98 -2.15
C TYR A 24 -20.99 -11.95 -0.78
N PHE A 25 -19.66 -11.87 -0.79
CA PHE A 25 -18.84 -11.67 0.40
C PHE A 25 -18.12 -10.34 0.27
N ILE A 26 -18.33 -9.44 1.22
CA ILE A 26 -17.74 -8.10 1.21
C ILE A 26 -16.50 -8.05 2.11
N HIS A 27 -15.43 -7.49 1.55
CA HIS A 27 -14.25 -7.06 2.27
C HIS A 27 -14.03 -5.57 2.04
N SER A 28 -13.94 -4.79 3.12
CA SER A 28 -13.63 -3.37 3.05
C SER A 28 -12.17 -3.07 3.42
N VAL A 29 -11.62 -2.04 2.77
CA VAL A 29 -10.29 -1.49 3.02
C VAL A 29 -10.44 -0.04 3.46
N ASN A 30 -9.79 0.38 4.56
CA ASN A 30 -9.84 1.75 5.11
C ASN A 30 -11.25 2.27 5.47
N THR A 31 -12.26 1.39 5.51
CA THR A 31 -13.63 1.70 5.91
C THR A 31 -14.24 0.49 6.59
N SER A 32 -15.31 0.66 7.36
CA SER A 32 -15.95 -0.45 8.06
C SER A 32 -16.85 -1.23 7.10
N THR A 33 -16.76 -2.56 7.12
CA THR A 33 -17.62 -3.43 6.30
C THR A 33 -19.07 -3.22 6.67
N GLU A 34 -19.34 -3.06 7.97
CA GLU A 34 -20.66 -2.75 8.54
C GLU A 34 -21.29 -1.53 7.87
N SER A 35 -20.56 -0.41 7.74
CA SER A 35 -21.09 0.79 7.09
C SER A 35 -21.38 0.59 5.60
N VAL A 36 -20.58 -0.24 4.92
CA VAL A 36 -20.79 -0.60 3.52
C VAL A 36 -22.05 -1.44 3.39
N LEU A 37 -22.21 -2.45 4.24
CA LEU A 37 -23.37 -3.33 4.26
C LEU A 37 -24.66 -2.57 4.57
N GLU A 38 -24.62 -1.66 5.55
CA GLU A 38 -25.78 -0.85 5.90
C GLU A 38 -26.28 -0.02 4.70
N VAL A 39 -25.37 0.57 3.92
CA VAL A 39 -25.74 1.33 2.71
C VAL A 39 -26.33 0.43 1.63
N ILE A 40 -25.77 -0.78 1.43
CA ILE A 40 -26.26 -1.73 0.43
C ILE A 40 -27.64 -2.26 0.83
N GLN A 41 -27.81 -2.70 2.08
CA GLN A 41 -29.06 -3.27 2.59
C GLN A 41 -30.22 -2.26 2.63
N LYS A 42 -29.93 -0.97 2.83
CA LYS A 42 -30.94 0.10 2.78
C LYS A 42 -31.49 0.35 1.38
N HIS A 43 -30.80 -0.10 0.33
CA HIS A 43 -31.21 0.16 -1.04
C HIS A 43 -32.16 -0.95 -1.51
N SER A 44 -33.38 -0.58 -1.90
CA SER A 44 -34.46 -1.51 -2.23
C SER A 44 -34.10 -2.55 -3.30
N PHE A 45 -33.28 -2.16 -4.28
CA PHE A 45 -32.84 -3.06 -5.36
C PHE A 45 -31.95 -4.22 -4.88
N TYR A 46 -31.20 -4.07 -3.77
CA TYR A 46 -30.26 -5.12 -3.32
C TYR A 46 -30.82 -6.01 -2.20
N LYS A 47 -32.09 -5.81 -1.82
CA LYS A 47 -32.68 -6.47 -0.64
C LYS A 47 -32.74 -7.99 -0.77
N ASP A 48 -32.82 -8.49 -1.99
CA ASP A 48 -32.99 -9.92 -2.29
C ASP A 48 -31.65 -10.65 -2.46
N PHE A 49 -30.51 -9.95 -2.45
CA PHE A 49 -29.19 -10.57 -2.53
C PHE A 49 -28.70 -11.05 -1.16
N THR A 50 -28.07 -12.22 -1.12
CA THR A 50 -27.39 -12.70 0.09
C THR A 50 -26.00 -12.10 0.18
N ILE A 51 -25.83 -11.05 0.99
CA ILE A 51 -24.57 -10.32 1.13
C ILE A 51 -24.03 -10.50 2.55
N ASN A 52 -22.86 -11.14 2.65
CA ASN A 52 -22.21 -11.45 3.93
C ASN A 52 -20.94 -10.64 4.11
N GLU A 53 -20.64 -10.30 5.36
CA GLU A 53 -19.30 -9.86 5.76
C GLU A 53 -18.35 -11.06 5.80
N ILE A 54 -17.09 -10.83 5.41
CA ILE A 54 -16.00 -11.75 5.74
C ILE A 54 -15.53 -11.37 7.14
N ASP A 55 -15.68 -12.27 8.11
CA ASP A 55 -15.03 -12.09 9.42
C ASP A 55 -13.51 -12.09 9.21
N THR A 56 -12.90 -10.95 9.51
CA THR A 56 -11.46 -10.76 9.33
C THR A 56 -10.73 -10.46 10.63
N PHE A 57 -11.35 -10.65 11.80
CA PHE A 57 -10.72 -10.25 13.07
C PHE A 57 -9.37 -10.95 13.30
N GLU A 58 -9.35 -12.28 13.31
CA GLU A 58 -8.11 -13.06 13.50
C GLU A 58 -7.14 -12.87 12.33
N ILE A 59 -7.67 -12.80 11.11
CA ILE A 59 -6.90 -12.58 9.88
C ILE A 59 -6.15 -11.24 9.95
N SER A 60 -6.82 -10.20 10.42
CA SER A 60 -6.24 -8.86 10.60
C SER A 60 -5.12 -8.88 11.62
N GLN A 61 -5.27 -9.54 12.76
CA GLN A 61 -4.21 -9.64 13.76
C GLN A 61 -2.97 -10.37 13.20
N LEU A 62 -3.19 -11.47 12.47
CA LEU A 62 -2.11 -12.22 11.85
C LEU A 62 -1.38 -11.39 10.79
N ALA A 63 -2.13 -10.75 9.89
CA ALA A 63 -1.58 -9.88 8.85
C ALA A 63 -0.79 -8.71 9.44
N GLU A 64 -1.30 -8.07 10.50
CA GLU A 64 -0.59 -6.99 11.19
C GLU A 64 0.74 -7.50 11.75
N LYS A 65 0.73 -8.62 12.47
CA LYS A 65 1.95 -9.20 13.07
C LYS A 65 2.99 -9.50 11.99
N GLU A 66 2.61 -10.18 10.92
CA GLU A 66 3.52 -10.51 9.82
C GLU A 66 4.08 -9.26 9.14
N THR A 67 3.23 -8.25 8.90
CA THR A 67 3.65 -6.98 8.32
C THR A 67 4.66 -6.27 9.20
N ARG A 68 4.41 -6.20 10.51
CA ARG A 68 5.33 -5.59 11.47
C ARG A 68 6.65 -6.35 11.54
N ASP A 69 6.61 -7.67 11.65
CA ASP A 69 7.82 -8.50 11.74
C ASP A 69 8.69 -8.39 10.48
N TYR A 70 8.07 -8.42 9.31
CA TYR A 70 8.77 -8.22 8.03
C TYR A 70 9.37 -6.82 7.94
N TYR A 71 8.58 -5.80 8.25
CA TYR A 71 9.01 -4.42 8.13
C TYR A 71 10.16 -4.07 9.08
N LEU A 72 10.09 -4.52 10.33
CA LEU A 72 11.16 -4.33 11.31
C LEU A 72 12.48 -4.95 10.87
N LYS A 73 12.44 -6.15 10.27
CA LYS A 73 13.63 -6.78 9.67
C LYS A 73 14.15 -5.95 8.49
N LEU A 74 13.25 -5.52 7.60
CA LEU A 74 13.60 -4.72 6.44
C LEU A 74 14.30 -3.41 6.85
N ILE A 75 13.73 -2.62 7.75
CA ILE A 75 14.33 -1.33 8.15
C ILE A 75 15.66 -1.48 8.90
N ARG A 76 15.86 -2.63 9.56
CA ARG A 76 17.10 -2.97 10.26
C ARG A 76 18.20 -3.38 9.28
N ASP A 77 17.86 -4.17 8.28
CA ASP A 77 18.83 -4.85 7.42
C ASP A 77 19.12 -4.08 6.11
N LEU A 78 18.12 -3.36 5.58
CA LEU A 78 18.23 -2.58 4.34
C LEU A 78 19.37 -1.54 4.32
N PRO A 79 19.69 -0.80 5.41
CA PRO A 79 20.79 0.16 5.42
C PRO A 79 22.12 -0.43 5.00
N ASN A 80 22.39 -1.65 5.44
CA ASN A 80 23.68 -2.32 5.29
C ASN A 80 23.73 -3.21 4.04
N SER A 81 22.65 -3.25 3.26
CA SER A 81 22.60 -4.02 2.02
C SER A 81 23.35 -3.28 0.90
N ASN A 82 24.23 -4.01 0.20
CA ASN A 82 25.08 -3.47 -0.86
C ASN A 82 24.31 -3.39 -2.18
N ILE A 83 23.40 -2.43 -2.28
CA ILE A 83 22.49 -2.28 -3.44
C ILE A 83 23.10 -1.37 -4.52
N PHE A 84 24.00 -0.46 -4.17
CA PHE A 84 24.47 0.62 -5.07
C PHE A 84 25.92 0.43 -5.47
N ASN A 85 26.19 -0.45 -6.46
CA ASN A 85 27.54 -0.72 -6.96
C ASN A 85 28.54 -1.06 -5.84
N GLY A 86 28.10 -1.87 -4.87
CA GLY A 86 28.90 -2.25 -3.70
C GLY A 86 28.85 -1.27 -2.52
N GLN A 87 28.21 -0.11 -2.66
CA GLN A 87 27.94 0.81 -1.55
C GLN A 87 26.62 0.48 -0.87
N SER A 88 26.61 0.59 0.46
CA SER A 88 25.42 0.44 1.27
C SER A 88 24.63 1.77 1.36
N ILE A 89 23.35 1.69 1.73
CA ILE A 89 22.54 2.90 2.00
C ILE A 89 23.12 3.66 3.20
N THR A 90 23.65 2.95 4.19
CA THR A 90 24.36 3.53 5.33
C THR A 90 25.50 4.43 4.86
N ASP A 91 26.30 3.99 3.89
CA ASP A 91 27.42 4.77 3.36
C ASP A 91 26.93 6.03 2.66
N LEU A 92 25.92 5.89 1.79
CA LEU A 92 25.31 7.00 1.04
C LEU A 92 24.69 8.07 1.95
N LEU A 93 24.11 7.64 3.08
CA LEU A 93 23.44 8.52 4.04
C LEU A 93 24.33 8.97 5.20
N THR A 94 25.63 8.65 5.18
CA THR A 94 26.55 9.13 6.21
C THR A 94 27.26 10.39 5.72
N ILE A 95 26.93 11.53 6.33
CA ILE A 95 27.53 12.83 5.99
C ILE A 95 28.14 13.42 7.27
N ASN A 96 29.44 13.75 7.21
CA ASN A 96 30.20 14.28 8.34
C ASN A 96 30.10 13.41 9.61
N GLY A 97 30.18 12.08 9.44
CA GLY A 97 30.08 11.11 10.56
C GLY A 97 28.68 10.95 11.15
N ARG A 98 27.65 11.57 10.58
CA ARG A 98 26.25 11.38 10.97
C ARG A 98 25.48 10.60 9.92
N ASN A 99 24.83 9.52 10.35
CA ASN A 99 23.98 8.72 9.48
C ASN A 99 22.52 9.21 9.54
N TYR A 100 21.90 9.43 8.38
CA TYR A 100 20.54 9.98 8.27
C TYR A 100 19.43 8.94 8.03
N TRP A 101 19.74 7.63 8.06
CA TRP A 101 18.77 6.57 7.81
C TRP A 101 17.51 6.68 8.68
N TRP A 102 17.72 6.84 9.99
CA TRP A 102 16.64 6.92 10.99
C TRP A 102 15.82 8.21 10.96
N TYR A 103 16.14 9.12 10.02
CA TYR A 103 15.35 10.34 9.77
C TYR A 103 14.51 10.23 8.50
N LEU A 104 14.65 9.14 7.74
CA LEU A 104 13.84 8.93 6.55
C LEU A 104 12.42 8.47 6.94
N PRO A 105 11.38 8.85 6.18
CA PRO A 105 10.01 8.41 6.45
C PRO A 105 9.82 6.89 6.53
N ILE A 106 10.68 6.08 5.91
CA ILE A 106 10.70 4.61 6.08
C ILE A 106 11.13 4.13 7.46
N SER A 107 11.73 4.97 8.27
CA SER A 107 12.03 4.56 9.64
C SER A 107 10.78 4.62 10.50
N GLU A 108 9.65 5.12 9.96
CA GLU A 108 8.33 5.13 10.58
C GLU A 108 7.84 3.70 10.82
N LYS A 109 7.60 3.34 12.08
CA LYS A 109 7.27 1.97 12.49
C LYS A 109 5.76 1.74 12.54
N ASN A 110 4.97 2.77 12.29
CA ASN A 110 3.52 2.70 12.38
C ASN A 110 2.87 2.34 11.04
N ILE A 111 2.24 1.16 11.01
CA ILE A 111 1.54 0.61 9.84
C ILE A 111 0.36 1.48 9.40
N TRP A 112 -0.24 2.25 10.31
CA TRP A 112 -1.41 3.10 10.06
C TRP A 112 -1.04 4.49 9.52
N VAL A 113 0.23 4.88 9.67
CA VAL A 113 0.72 6.21 9.26
C VAL A 113 1.37 6.13 7.88
N ASP A 114 2.24 5.14 7.64
CA ASP A 114 2.86 4.99 6.33
C ASP A 114 1.96 4.19 5.38
N LYS A 115 1.50 4.86 4.33
CA LYS A 115 0.61 4.28 3.30
C LYS A 115 1.19 3.03 2.63
N SER A 116 2.52 2.90 2.53
CA SER A 116 3.18 1.75 1.91
C SER A 116 3.17 0.53 2.83
N ILE A 117 3.41 0.74 4.12
CA ILE A 117 3.28 -0.32 5.13
C ILE A 117 1.82 -0.77 5.24
N HIS A 118 0.89 0.19 5.26
CA HIS A 118 -0.54 -0.11 5.28
C HIS A 118 -0.97 -0.98 4.09
N ARG A 119 -0.50 -0.63 2.88
CA ARG A 119 -0.76 -1.45 1.68
C ARG A 119 -0.20 -2.86 1.82
N PHE A 120 0.99 -3.03 2.41
CA PHE A 120 1.55 -4.35 2.64
C PHE A 120 0.72 -5.17 3.64
N TYR A 121 0.19 -4.53 4.69
CA TYR A 121 -0.78 -5.12 5.59
C TYR A 121 -2.04 -5.59 4.86
N GLU A 122 -2.66 -4.74 4.04
CA GLU A 122 -3.86 -5.11 3.27
C GLU A 122 -3.61 -6.24 2.25
N ILE A 123 -2.42 -6.26 1.65
CA ILE A 123 -1.95 -7.35 0.78
C ILE A 123 -1.87 -8.67 1.57
N LYS A 124 -1.28 -8.65 2.77
CA LYS A 124 -1.20 -9.82 3.65
C LYS A 124 -2.57 -10.28 4.13
N LYS A 125 -3.43 -9.33 4.51
CA LYS A 125 -4.80 -9.60 4.90
C LYS A 125 -5.57 -10.32 3.79
N LEU A 126 -5.53 -9.79 2.56
CA LEU A 126 -6.18 -10.43 1.42
C LEU A 126 -5.59 -11.82 1.12
N GLN A 127 -4.27 -11.96 1.20
CA GLN A 127 -3.62 -13.26 0.98
C GLN A 127 -4.18 -14.33 1.94
N HIS A 128 -4.38 -13.98 3.21
CA HIS A 128 -4.94 -14.88 4.22
C HIS A 128 -6.43 -15.16 3.97
N ILE A 129 -7.23 -14.15 3.60
CA ILE A 129 -8.64 -14.35 3.20
C ILE A 129 -8.73 -15.39 2.07
N LEU A 130 -7.90 -15.24 1.03
CA LEU A 130 -7.88 -16.13 -0.13
C LEU A 130 -7.30 -17.53 0.17
N ASN A 131 -6.62 -17.71 1.31
CA ASN A 131 -6.15 -19.02 1.75
C ASN A 131 -7.26 -19.81 2.45
N ILE A 132 -8.15 -19.12 3.16
CA ILE A 132 -9.24 -19.73 3.91
C ILE A 132 -10.44 -20.00 3.00
N HIS A 133 -10.75 -19.03 2.12
CA HIS A 133 -11.91 -19.08 1.26
C HIS A 133 -11.50 -19.14 -0.21
N LYS A 134 -12.24 -19.93 -0.99
CA LYS A 134 -12.13 -19.96 -2.45
C LYS A 134 -13.19 -19.03 -3.05
N TYR A 135 -12.79 -18.27 -4.05
CA TYR A 135 -13.68 -17.40 -4.81
C TYR A 135 -13.39 -17.58 -6.28
N ASP A 136 -14.43 -17.70 -7.10
CA ASP A 136 -14.28 -17.77 -8.56
C ASP A 136 -14.14 -16.36 -9.16
N HIS A 137 -14.71 -15.37 -8.47
CA HIS A 137 -14.73 -13.97 -8.92
C HIS A 137 -14.41 -12.99 -7.79
N MET A 138 -13.50 -12.06 -8.08
CA MET A 138 -13.22 -10.85 -7.33
C MET A 138 -13.65 -9.59 -8.09
N ILE A 139 -14.56 -8.82 -7.50
CA ILE A 139 -14.95 -7.49 -7.99
C ILE A 139 -14.28 -6.45 -7.10
N CYS A 140 -13.39 -5.64 -7.65
CA CYS A 140 -12.55 -4.71 -6.90
C CYS A 140 -12.87 -3.26 -7.27
N ASN A 141 -13.11 -2.46 -6.24
CA ASN A 141 -13.52 -1.07 -6.36
C ASN A 141 -12.77 -0.17 -5.36
N LEU A 142 -11.46 -0.09 -5.54
CA LEU A 142 -10.57 0.72 -4.73
C LEU A 142 -10.24 2.05 -5.44
N SER A 143 -9.91 3.07 -4.65
CA SER A 143 -9.27 4.30 -5.12
C SER A 143 -7.74 4.14 -5.19
N ASP A 144 -7.16 3.23 -4.41
CA ASP A 144 -5.74 2.96 -4.40
C ASP A 144 -5.32 2.03 -5.56
N ALA A 145 -4.83 2.63 -6.64
CA ALA A 145 -4.39 1.90 -7.84
C ALA A 145 -3.30 0.86 -7.58
N ILE A 146 -2.41 1.10 -6.60
CA ILE A 146 -1.33 0.16 -6.28
C ILE A 146 -1.93 -1.06 -5.61
N LEU A 147 -2.83 -0.86 -4.64
CA LEU A 147 -3.49 -1.96 -3.96
C LEU A 147 -4.37 -2.77 -4.93
N GLN A 148 -5.10 -2.08 -5.79
CA GLN A 148 -5.95 -2.70 -6.81
C GLN A 148 -5.16 -3.58 -7.78
N GLU A 149 -4.01 -3.10 -8.28
CA GLU A 149 -3.16 -3.93 -9.14
C GLU A 149 -2.53 -5.09 -8.35
N SER A 150 -2.18 -4.89 -7.07
CA SER A 150 -1.69 -5.98 -6.21
C SER A 150 -2.71 -7.10 -6.11
N PHE A 151 -3.98 -6.75 -5.92
CA PHE A 151 -5.08 -7.69 -5.80
C PHE A 151 -5.37 -8.38 -7.13
N ASN A 152 -5.26 -7.67 -8.26
CA ASN A 152 -5.34 -8.25 -9.60
C ASN A 152 -4.25 -9.32 -9.81
N GLN A 153 -3.00 -9.03 -9.46
CA GLN A 153 -1.91 -10.01 -9.58
C GLN A 153 -2.13 -11.24 -8.70
N MET A 154 -2.66 -11.08 -7.48
CA MET A 154 -3.04 -12.23 -6.63
C MET A 154 -4.17 -13.06 -7.26
N ALA A 155 -5.18 -12.40 -7.83
CA ALA A 155 -6.27 -13.07 -8.52
C ALA A 155 -5.76 -13.88 -9.72
N ILE A 156 -4.87 -13.31 -10.54
CA ILE A 156 -4.21 -14.02 -11.65
C ILE A 156 -3.46 -15.26 -11.15
N GLN A 157 -2.65 -15.13 -10.10
CA GLN A 157 -1.90 -16.25 -9.52
C GLN A 157 -2.80 -17.38 -9.00
N ARG A 158 -4.04 -17.06 -8.61
CA ARG A 158 -5.04 -18.00 -8.08
C ARG A 158 -6.11 -18.39 -9.10
N ILE A 159 -5.99 -17.95 -10.34
CA ILE A 159 -6.97 -18.21 -11.41
C ILE A 159 -8.38 -17.75 -11.02
N ILE A 160 -8.46 -16.57 -10.40
CA ILE A 160 -9.72 -15.93 -10.00
C ILE A 160 -10.06 -14.87 -11.05
N GLN A 161 -11.30 -14.84 -11.53
CA GLN A 161 -11.76 -13.77 -12.42
C GLN A 161 -11.71 -12.44 -11.67
N PHE A 162 -11.13 -11.40 -12.27
CA PHE A 162 -10.97 -10.09 -11.63
C PHE A 162 -11.65 -8.99 -12.43
N THR A 163 -12.63 -8.33 -11.82
CA THR A 163 -13.32 -7.16 -12.39
C THR A 163 -12.92 -5.90 -11.63
N SER A 164 -12.45 -4.90 -12.38
CA SER A 164 -12.02 -3.60 -11.86
C SER A 164 -13.06 -2.52 -12.20
N LEU A 165 -13.70 -1.92 -11.20
CA LEU A 165 -14.71 -0.89 -11.42
C LEU A 165 -14.14 0.52 -11.58
N ASN A 166 -12.87 0.72 -11.25
CA ASN A 166 -12.12 1.95 -11.45
C ASN A 166 -10.95 1.70 -12.43
N PRO A 167 -11.18 1.66 -13.75
CA PRO A 167 -10.12 1.38 -14.73
C PRO A 167 -9.16 2.55 -14.99
N LYS A 168 -9.34 3.71 -14.33
CA LYS A 168 -8.71 4.99 -14.72
C LYS A 168 -7.21 5.12 -14.45
N HIS A 169 -6.51 4.10 -13.96
CA HIS A 169 -5.06 4.18 -13.78
C HIS A 169 -4.32 3.22 -14.71
N ARG A 170 -3.96 3.73 -15.91
CA ARG A 170 -2.84 3.18 -16.70
C ARG A 170 -1.56 3.44 -15.92
N ILE A 171 -1.18 2.51 -15.06
CA ILE A 171 0.19 2.41 -14.55
C ILE A 171 0.81 1.25 -15.31
N THR A 172 1.92 1.55 -15.98
CA THR A 172 2.72 0.63 -16.79
C THR A 172 2.89 -0.72 -16.09
N LYS A 173 2.63 -1.83 -16.82
CA LYS A 173 2.93 -3.21 -16.40
C LYS A 173 4.38 -3.31 -15.93
N TRP A 174 4.60 -3.36 -14.61
CA TRP A 174 5.92 -3.59 -14.02
C TRP A 174 5.78 -4.74 -13.02
N SER A 175 6.75 -5.66 -13.03
CA SER A 175 6.77 -6.85 -12.18
C SER A 175 6.79 -6.47 -10.69
N PHE A 176 5.96 -7.18 -9.93
CA PHE A 176 5.24 -6.60 -8.80
C PHE A 176 5.98 -6.58 -7.45
N GLY A 177 6.95 -7.46 -7.21
CA GLY A 177 7.44 -7.69 -5.83
C GLY A 177 8.46 -6.67 -5.32
N THR A 178 9.38 -6.24 -6.16
CA THR A 178 10.62 -5.56 -5.72
C THR A 178 10.71 -4.12 -6.23
N LEU A 179 9.98 -3.79 -7.29
CA LEU A 179 10.20 -2.57 -8.06
C LEU A 179 9.37 -1.37 -7.56
N MET A 180 8.15 -1.60 -7.08
CA MET A 180 7.28 -0.54 -6.55
C MET A 180 7.64 -0.10 -5.13
N PHE A 181 8.11 -1.03 -4.30
CA PHE A 181 8.72 -0.69 -3.00
C PHE A 181 9.99 0.12 -3.23
N CYS A 182 10.83 -0.23 -4.21
CA CYS A 182 12.03 0.54 -4.53
C CYS A 182 11.73 1.91 -5.17
N PHE A 183 10.71 2.09 -6.03
CA PHE A 183 10.55 3.36 -6.80
C PHE A 183 10.02 4.54 -6.00
N LYS A 184 8.93 4.35 -5.23
CA LYS A 184 8.38 5.43 -4.38
C LYS A 184 9.38 5.84 -3.30
N TYR A 185 10.24 4.90 -2.97
CA TYR A 185 11.31 5.00 -2.02
C TYR A 185 12.57 5.65 -2.58
N PHE A 186 12.93 5.33 -3.82
CA PHE A 186 13.97 6.01 -4.58
C PHE A 186 13.60 7.48 -4.76
N ILE A 187 12.32 7.79 -5.01
CA ILE A 187 11.81 9.17 -5.13
C ILE A 187 11.89 9.92 -3.78
N ASN A 188 11.64 9.25 -2.65
CA ASN A 188 11.76 9.89 -1.32
C ASN A 188 13.22 9.97 -0.83
N ALA A 189 14.06 8.98 -1.13
CA ALA A 189 15.49 9.01 -0.88
C ALA A 189 16.19 10.07 -1.75
N SER A 190 15.81 10.21 -3.02
CA SER A 190 16.29 11.31 -3.87
C SER A 190 15.80 12.67 -3.39
N LYS A 191 14.58 12.81 -2.85
CA LYS A 191 14.16 14.05 -2.14
C LYS A 191 15.02 14.36 -0.91
N ALA A 192 15.41 13.34 -0.13
CA ALA A 192 16.30 13.52 1.01
C ALA A 192 17.73 13.93 0.58
N ILE A 193 18.25 13.32 -0.49
CA ILE A 193 19.53 13.68 -1.11
C ILE A 193 19.49 15.11 -1.68
N ILE A 194 18.40 15.49 -2.37
CA ILE A 194 18.18 16.86 -2.86
C ILE A 194 18.12 17.85 -1.70
N GLY A 195 17.41 17.51 -0.60
CA GLY A 195 17.36 18.33 0.61
C GLY A 195 18.72 18.51 1.30
N LEU A 196 19.56 17.47 1.30
CA LEU A 196 20.94 17.53 1.78
C LEU A 196 21.82 18.39 0.87
N TYR A 197 21.65 18.31 -0.45
CA TYR A 197 22.36 19.16 -1.40
C TYR A 197 21.98 20.63 -1.26
N ILE A 198 20.69 20.94 -1.11
CA ILE A 198 20.20 22.30 -0.86
C ILE A 198 20.76 22.85 0.45
N LYS A 199 20.76 22.06 1.55
CA LYS A 199 21.37 22.46 2.82
C LYS A 199 22.88 22.68 2.71
N LYS A 200 23.60 21.83 1.99
CA LYS A 200 25.05 21.97 1.77
C LYS A 200 25.37 23.25 0.99
N VAL A 201 24.61 23.56 -0.06
CA VAL A 201 24.73 24.82 -0.81
C VAL A 201 24.41 26.03 0.07
N PHE A 202 23.37 25.94 0.92
CA PHE A 202 23.01 27.02 1.83
C PHE A 202 24.08 27.27 2.90
N ILE A 203 24.65 26.20 3.48
CA ILE A 203 25.73 26.28 4.46
C ILE A 203 27.00 26.84 3.82
N LEU A 204 27.41 26.35 2.64
CA LEU A 204 28.58 26.88 1.93
C LEU A 204 28.40 28.37 1.58
N ASN A 205 27.23 28.78 1.07
CA ASN A 205 26.96 30.18 0.80
C ASN A 205 26.91 31.04 2.07
N SER A 206 26.44 30.50 3.20
CA SER A 206 26.46 31.22 4.48
C SER A 206 27.87 31.40 5.04
N ILE A 207 28.76 30.43 4.84
CA ILE A 207 30.17 30.48 5.26
C ILE A 207 30.96 31.45 4.36
N ILE A 208 30.72 31.43 3.04
CA ILE A 208 31.32 32.38 2.09
C ILE A 208 30.89 33.82 2.41
N LYS A 209 29.60 34.06 2.70
CA LYS A 209 29.11 35.37 3.16
C LYS A 209 29.78 35.83 4.45
N LYS A 210 30.00 34.92 5.39
CA LYS A 210 30.69 35.22 6.66
C LYS A 210 32.17 35.58 6.45
N LYS A 211 32.82 34.98 5.45
CA LYS A 211 34.22 35.28 5.07
C LYS A 211 34.37 36.63 4.36
N ASN A 212 33.36 37.05 3.58
CA ASN A 212 33.34 38.35 2.88
C ASN A 212 32.91 39.53 3.77
N ASN A 213 32.34 39.28 4.96
CA ASN A 213 31.98 40.30 5.95
C ASN A 213 33.05 40.50 7.04
N ILE A 214 34.23 39.89 6.90
CA ILE A 214 35.39 40.02 7.81
C ILE A 214 36.60 40.63 7.06
N ALA A 215 36.37 41.26 5.90
CA ALA A 215 37.37 42.05 5.18
C ALA A 215 37.07 43.55 5.37
#